data_AF-K9TCP6-F1
#
_entry.id   AF-K9TCP6-F1
#
_cell.length_a   1.000
_cell.length_b   1.000
_cell.length_c   1.000
_cell.angle_alpha   90.00
_cell.angle_beta   90.00
_cell.angle_gamma   90.00
#
_symmetry.space_group_name_H-M   'P 1'
#
loop_
_entity.id
_entity.type
_entity.pdbx_description
1 polymer ?
#
loop_
_entity_poly.entity_id
_entity_poly.type
_entity_poly.pdbx_seq_one_letter_code
_entity_poly.pdbx_strand_id
1 'polypeptide(L)'
;MTDDADRAEVVDLIETVVLYKFSKFRREEVKKMIDVSGFKQSRLYQDIKLEGKLEGKLEVIPELLSRGFTVEQTAQILGLTVEQVRQEIQKNIEGITHH
;
A
#
# COMPACT_ATOMS: atom_id res chain seq x y z
N MET A 1 26.68 -0.29 -21.71
CA MET A 1 25.29 0.20 -21.74
C MET A 1 24.47 -0.99 -21.32
N THR A 2 24.15 -1.10 -20.04
CA THR A 2 23.14 -2.09 -19.61
C THR A 2 21.82 -1.46 -20.02
N ASP A 3 21.18 -2.04 -21.04
CA ASP A 3 20.06 -1.42 -21.73
C ASP A 3 18.84 -1.37 -20.79
N ASP A 4 18.06 -0.29 -20.83
CA ASP A 4 16.84 -0.18 -20.02
C ASP A 4 15.85 -1.31 -20.37
N ALA A 5 15.94 -1.83 -21.60
CA ALA A 5 15.23 -3.03 -22.05
C ALA A 5 15.66 -4.29 -21.28
N ASP A 6 16.96 -4.52 -21.10
CA ASP A 6 17.48 -5.66 -20.33
C ASP A 6 17.03 -5.59 -18.86
N ARG A 7 16.97 -4.38 -18.30
CA ARG A 7 16.49 -4.16 -16.93
C ARG A 7 14.99 -4.43 -16.82
N ALA A 8 14.19 -4.00 -17.79
CA ALA A 8 12.76 -4.24 -17.81
C ALA A 8 12.44 -5.74 -17.93
N GLU A 9 13.18 -6.47 -18.77
CA GLU A 9 13.03 -7.93 -18.93
C GLU A 9 13.37 -8.68 -17.64
N VAL A 10 14.42 -8.28 -16.94
CA VAL A 10 14.78 -8.87 -15.64
C VAL A 10 13.70 -8.59 -14.60
N VAL A 11 13.10 -7.40 -14.58
CA VAL A 11 12.02 -7.05 -13.65
C VAL A 11 10.76 -7.89 -13.93
N ASP A 12 10.35 -7.99 -15.20
CA ASP A 12 9.17 -8.77 -15.62
C ASP A 12 9.33 -10.27 -15.30
N LEU A 13 10.54 -10.81 -15.49
CA LEU A 13 10.86 -12.17 -15.10
C LEU A 13 10.75 -12.37 -13.58
N ILE A 14 11.27 -11.41 -12.78
CA ILE A 14 11.17 -11.47 -11.32
C ILE A 14 9.69 -11.43 -10.90
N GLU A 15 8.90 -10.52 -11.47
CA GLU A 15 7.47 -10.40 -11.17
C GLU A 15 6.71 -11.69 -11.49
N THR A 16 6.93 -12.26 -12.68
CA THR A 16 6.32 -13.52 -13.12
C THR A 16 6.65 -14.67 -12.17
N VAL A 17 7.93 -14.81 -11.79
CA VAL A 17 8.39 -15.85 -10.87
C VAL A 17 7.78 -15.67 -9.48
N VAL A 18 7.65 -14.43 -9.01
CA VAL A 18 7.07 -14.08 -7.73
C VAL A 18 5.56 -14.42 -7.70
N LEU A 19 4.79 -13.98 -8.68
CA LEU A 19 3.34 -14.25 -8.80
C LEU A 19 3.04 -15.76 -8.93
N TYR A 20 3.82 -16.47 -9.73
CA TYR A 20 3.73 -17.92 -9.87
C TYR A 20 3.99 -18.63 -8.54
N LYS A 21 5.01 -18.21 -7.80
CA LYS A 21 5.36 -18.82 -6.52
C LYS A 21 4.28 -18.57 -5.47
N PHE A 22 3.74 -17.35 -5.39
CA PHE A 22 2.68 -17.02 -4.43
C PHE A 22 1.36 -17.75 -4.68
N SER A 23 1.04 -18.08 -5.92
CA SER A 23 -0.19 -18.82 -6.28
C SER A 23 -0.08 -20.34 -6.09
N LYS A 24 1.12 -20.93 -6.26
CA LYS A 24 1.30 -22.39 -6.24
C LYS A 24 1.84 -22.99 -4.95
N PHE A 25 2.62 -22.25 -4.17
CA PHE A 25 3.25 -22.78 -2.95
C PHE A 25 2.47 -22.39 -1.70
N ARG A 26 2.52 -23.25 -0.66
CA ARG A 26 1.95 -22.89 0.65
C ARG A 26 2.79 -21.79 1.28
N ARG A 27 2.20 -20.92 2.12
CA ARG A 27 2.89 -19.79 2.80
C ARG A 27 4.23 -20.20 3.44
N GLU A 28 4.29 -21.38 4.05
CA GLU A 28 5.50 -21.88 4.72
C GLU A 28 6.63 -22.28 3.76
N GLU A 29 6.31 -22.71 2.54
CA GLU A 29 7.30 -23.01 1.49
C GLU A 29 7.80 -21.73 0.83
N VAL A 30 6.89 -20.77 0.58
CA VAL A 30 7.26 -19.42 0.11
C VAL A 30 8.22 -18.75 1.10
N LYS A 31 7.98 -18.88 2.41
CA LYS A 31 8.85 -18.34 3.47
C LYS A 31 10.26 -18.93 3.52
N LYS A 32 10.44 -20.15 3.00
CA LYS A 32 11.74 -20.83 2.95
C LYS A 32 12.50 -20.51 1.66
N MET A 33 11.77 -20.27 0.57
CA MET A 33 12.36 -19.99 -0.75
C MET A 33 12.65 -18.50 -0.97
N ILE A 34 11.79 -17.63 -0.43
CA ILE A 34 12.07 -16.22 -0.27
C ILE A 34 12.77 -16.14 1.08
N ASP A 35 13.99 -15.62 1.17
CA ASP A 35 14.49 -15.18 2.47
C ASP A 35 13.58 -14.02 2.92
N VAL A 36 12.47 -14.36 3.58
CA VAL A 36 11.45 -13.38 3.97
C VAL A 36 12.04 -12.37 4.94
N SER A 37 13.11 -12.73 5.64
CA SER A 37 13.87 -11.78 6.45
C SER A 37 14.56 -10.76 5.55
N GLY A 38 15.28 -11.19 4.52
CA GLY A 38 15.88 -10.32 3.50
C GLY A 38 14.86 -9.48 2.72
N PHE A 39 13.74 -10.07 2.30
CA PHE A 39 12.67 -9.34 1.61
C PHE A 39 12.03 -8.27 2.50
N LYS A 40 11.78 -8.56 3.78
CA LYS A 40 11.26 -7.56 4.74
C LYS A 40 12.22 -6.42 5.04
N GLN A 41 13.52 -6.63 4.80
CA GLN A 41 14.55 -5.59 4.91
C GLN A 41 14.71 -4.79 3.61
N SER A 42 14.17 -5.26 2.48
CA SER A 42 14.23 -4.52 1.22
C SER A 42 13.53 -3.17 1.33
N ARG A 43 14.05 -2.16 0.63
CA ARG A 43 13.43 -0.84 0.55
C ARG A 43 11.99 -0.93 0.03
N LEU A 44 11.80 -1.70 -1.04
CA LEU A 44 10.47 -1.94 -1.64
C LEU A 44 9.44 -2.44 -0.62
N TYR A 45 9.77 -3.42 0.22
CA TYR A 45 8.84 -3.89 1.24
C TYR A 45 8.54 -2.83 2.30
N GLN A 46 9.54 -2.02 2.68
CA GLN A 46 9.34 -0.92 3.63
C GLN A 46 8.43 0.15 3.05
N ASP A 47 8.62 0.50 1.78
CA ASP A 47 7.79 1.46 1.04
C ASP A 47 6.34 0.97 0.97
N ILE A 48 6.11 -0.26 0.47
CA ILE A 48 4.77 -0.88 0.41
C ILE A 48 4.12 -0.95 1.80
N LYS A 49 4.89 -1.26 2.86
CA LYS A 49 4.36 -1.32 4.22
C LYS A 49 3.97 0.06 4.75
N LEU A 50 4.69 1.12 4.38
CA LEU A 50 4.35 2.50 4.76
C LEU A 50 3.12 2.99 3.99
N GLU A 51 3.07 2.72 2.68
CA GLU A 51 1.92 3.02 1.82
C GLU A 51 0.66 2.32 2.34
N GLY A 52 0.69 1.01 2.55
CA GLY A 52 -0.48 0.27 3.05
C GLY A 52 -0.93 0.70 4.46
N LYS A 53 -0.01 1.17 5.30
CA LYS A 53 -0.38 1.79 6.60
C LYS A 53 -1.07 3.13 6.44
N LEU A 54 -0.67 3.92 5.44
CA LEU A 54 -1.30 5.19 5.14
C LEU A 54 -2.68 4.97 4.51
N GLU A 55 -2.78 4.10 3.51
CA GLU A 55 -4.04 3.72 2.86
C GLU A 55 -5.08 3.24 3.88
N GLY A 56 -4.71 2.28 4.75
CA GLY A 56 -5.63 1.80 5.78
C GLY A 56 -6.07 2.86 6.80
N LYS A 57 -5.27 3.92 7.01
CA LYS A 57 -5.72 5.07 7.81
C LYS A 57 -6.67 5.97 7.04
N LEU A 58 -6.44 6.18 5.74
CA LEU A 58 -7.30 7.00 4.90
C LEU A 58 -8.69 6.36 4.72
N GLU A 59 -8.74 5.04 4.52
CA GLU A 59 -9.98 4.27 4.32
C GLU A 59 -10.97 4.39 5.50
N VAL A 60 -10.47 4.56 6.74
CA VAL A 60 -11.34 4.67 7.93
C VAL A 60 -11.82 6.09 8.21
N ILE A 61 -11.34 7.10 7.47
CA ILE A 61 -11.73 8.50 7.66
C ILE A 61 -13.25 8.70 7.50
N PRO A 62 -13.90 8.24 6.42
CA PRO A 62 -15.34 8.44 6.25
C PRO A 62 -16.16 7.83 7.38
N GLU A 63 -15.73 6.66 7.87
CA GLU A 63 -16.40 5.94 8.94
C GLU A 63 -16.31 6.72 10.27
N LEU A 64 -15.15 7.29 10.60
CA LEU A 64 -14.98 8.14 11.78
C LEU A 64 -15.83 9.42 11.69
N LEU A 65 -15.82 10.09 10.54
CA LEU A 65 -16.64 11.29 10.34
C LEU A 65 -18.14 10.96 10.47
N SER A 66 -18.59 9.83 9.92
CA SER A 66 -19.99 9.37 10.01
C SER A 66 -20.43 9.09 11.45
N ARG A 67 -19.49 8.75 12.34
CA ARG A 67 -19.73 8.55 13.77
C ARG A 67 -19.69 9.85 14.58
N GLY A 68 -19.50 11.00 13.92
CA GLY A 68 -19.54 12.31 14.54
C GLY A 68 -18.19 12.84 15.06
N PHE A 69 -17.07 12.17 14.74
CA PHE A 69 -15.75 12.72 15.01
C PHE A 69 -15.48 13.94 14.11
N THR A 70 -14.82 14.97 14.64
CA THR A 70 -14.40 16.11 13.81
C THR A 70 -13.18 15.76 12.95
N VAL A 71 -12.86 16.62 11.98
CA VAL A 71 -11.66 16.47 11.13
C VAL A 71 -10.39 16.47 11.99
N GLU A 72 -10.32 17.34 12.99
CA GLU A 72 -9.18 17.48 13.90
C GLU A 72 -9.04 16.25 14.80
N GLN A 73 -10.15 15.73 15.34
CA GLN A 73 -10.15 14.50 16.14
C GLN A 73 -9.76 13.29 15.29
N THR A 74 -10.27 13.21 14.07
CA THR A 74 -9.93 12.14 13.12
C THR A 74 -8.44 12.16 12.77
N ALA A 75 -7.89 13.34 12.48
CA ALA A 75 -6.45 13.53 12.24
C ALA A 75 -5.62 13.08 13.47
N GLN A 76 -6.05 13.45 14.67
CA GLN A 76 -5.38 13.06 15.91
C GLN A 76 -5.41 11.54 16.14
N ILE A 77 -6.58 10.91 16.01
CA ILE A 77 -6.78 9.47 16.20
C ILE A 77 -5.91 8.66 15.23
N LEU A 78 -5.85 9.09 13.97
CA LEU A 78 -5.12 8.38 12.93
C LEU A 78 -3.65 8.77 12.86
N GLY A 79 -3.21 9.78 13.63
CA GLY A 79 -1.86 10.34 13.53
C GLY A 79 -1.56 10.85 12.11
N LEU A 80 -2.54 11.52 11.52
CA LEU A 80 -2.46 12.20 10.22
C LEU A 80 -2.48 13.71 10.44
N THR A 81 -2.15 14.47 9.40
CA THR A 81 -2.38 15.92 9.40
C THR A 81 -3.86 16.21 9.08
N VAL A 82 -4.35 17.35 9.55
CA VAL A 82 -5.69 17.85 9.19
C VAL A 82 -5.84 17.96 7.67
N GLU A 83 -4.77 18.36 6.97
CA GLU A 83 -4.78 18.49 5.51
C GLU A 83 -4.97 17.15 4.80
N GLN A 84 -4.30 16.08 5.27
CA GLN A 84 -4.50 14.73 4.73
C GLN A 84 -5.95 14.27 4.87
N VAL A 85 -6.58 14.57 6.02
CA VAL A 85 -7.99 14.23 6.24
C VAL A 85 -8.90 15.03 5.32
N ARG A 86 -8.65 16.32 5.12
CA ARG A 86 -9.42 17.17 4.20
C ARG A 86 -9.31 16.73 2.74
N GLN A 87 -8.11 16.37 2.29
CA GLN A 87 -7.88 15.87 0.95
C GLN A 87 -8.66 14.57 0.69
N GLU A 88 -8.70 13.67 1.67
CA GLU A 88 -9.45 12.42 1.53
C GLU A 88 -10.97 12.63 1.45
N ILE A 89 -11.48 13.61 2.21
CA ILE A 89 -12.89 14.02 2.10
C ILE A 89 -13.18 14.58 0.69
N GLN A 90 -12.30 15.43 0.17
CA GLN A 90 -12.47 16.05 -1.16
C GLN A 90 -12.47 15.00 -2.28
N LYS A 91 -11.55 14.03 -2.25
CA LYS A 91 -11.49 12.93 -3.23
C LYS A 91 -12.79 12.12 -3.25
N ASN A 92 -13.34 11.82 -2.07
CA ASN A 92 -14.61 11.09 -1.99
C ASN A 92 -15.80 11.89 -2.56
N ILE A 93 -15.80 13.22 -2.44
CA ILE A 93 -16.84 14.07 -3.03
C ILE A 93 -16.74 14.07 -4.57
N GLU A 94 -15.53 14.10 -5.12
CA GLU A 94 -15.28 14.07 -6.57
C GLU A 94 -15.65 12.71 -7.19
N GLY A 95 -15.43 11.61 -6.47
CA GLY A 95 -15.83 10.25 -6.88
C GLY A 95 -17.35 10.06 -6.97
N ILE A 96 -18.15 10.79 -6.18
CA ILE A 96 -19.62 10.75 -6.23
C ILE A 96 -20.17 11.57 -7.40
N THR A 97 -19.42 12.55 -7.91
CA THR A 97 -19.89 13.47 -8.97
C THR A 97 -19.68 12.89 -10.38
N HIS A 98 -18.94 11.78 -10.52
CA HIS A 98 -18.64 11.11 -11.80
C HIS A 98 -19.36 9.75 -11.98
N HIS A 99 -20.43 9.48 -11.23
CA HIS A 99 -21.33 8.34 -11.45
C HIS A 99 -22.72 8.77 -11.90
#